data_AF-A0AAV3UWH3-F1
#
_entry.id   AF-A0AAV3UWH3-F1
#
_cell.length_a   1.000
_cell.length_b   1.000
_cell.length_c   1.000
_cell.angle_alpha   90.00
_cell.angle_beta   90.00
_cell.angle_gamma   90.00
#
_symmetry.space_group_name_H-M   'P 1'
#
loop_
_entity.id
_entity.type
_entity.pdbx_description
1 polymer ?
#
loop_
_entity_poly.entity_id
_entity_poly.type
_entity_poly.pdbx_seq_one_letter_code
_entity_poly.pdbx_strand_id
1 'polypeptide(L)'
;MSKLTILHNPRCSKSRQTLQLLLDNGQQPNVIEYLKTPPSVEELQAILLMLSMSDPRSLMRKKEPEYKALNIDSDNISPDELLTVMHASPKLIERPIVIKGPLNDRDSLAAIGRPPENVLKLL
;
A
#
# COMPACT_ATOMS: atom_id res chain seq x y z
N MET A 1 -15.11 -11.89 11.96
CA MET A 1 -14.08 -10.84 12.12
C MET A 1 -13.40 -10.65 10.78
N SER A 2 -13.38 -9.42 10.24
CA SER A 2 -12.72 -9.14 8.95
C SER A 2 -11.21 -9.24 9.11
N LYS A 3 -10.56 -10.03 8.26
CA LYS A 3 -9.11 -10.28 8.33
C LYS A 3 -8.34 -9.01 7.94
N LEU A 4 -7.37 -8.63 8.76
CA LEU A 4 -6.43 -7.55 8.49
C LEU A 4 -5.21 -8.09 7.73
N THR A 5 -4.74 -7.36 6.72
CA THR A 5 -3.48 -7.62 6.01
C THR A 5 -2.65 -6.35 6.01
N ILE A 6 -1.33 -6.47 6.22
CA ILE A 6 -0.39 -5.36 6.14
C ILE A 6 0.67 -5.63 5.09
N LEU A 7 0.77 -4.72 4.11
CA LEU A 7 1.89 -4.65 3.18
C LEU A 7 3.06 -3.98 3.91
N HIS A 8 4.01 -4.81 4.34
CA HIS A 8 5.01 -4.47 5.33
C HIS A 8 6.43 -4.43 4.74
N ASN A 9 7.22 -3.46 5.19
CA ASN A 9 8.67 -3.44 5.00
C ASN A 9 9.37 -3.43 6.37
N PRO A 10 10.06 -4.51 6.77
CA PRO A 10 10.67 -4.63 8.09
C PRO A 10 11.79 -3.61 8.34
N ARG A 11 12.37 -3.02 7.29
CA ARG A 11 13.41 -1.99 7.42
C ARG A 11 12.83 -0.58 7.62
N CYS A 12 11.53 -0.37 7.39
CA CYS A 12 10.90 0.94 7.50
C CYS A 12 10.33 1.19 8.90
N SER A 13 10.79 2.24 9.59
CA SER A 13 10.35 2.60 10.95
C SER A 13 8.82 2.73 11.06
N LYS A 14 8.19 3.48 10.14
CA LYS A 14 6.72 3.64 10.11
C LYS A 14 5.98 2.31 9.89
N SER A 15 6.53 1.43 9.06
CA SER A 15 5.98 0.10 8.82
C SER A 15 6.01 -0.79 10.07
N ARG A 16 7.11 -0.75 10.83
CA ARG A 16 7.23 -1.45 12.12
C ARG A 16 6.30 -0.87 13.18
N GLN A 17 6.21 0.46 13.27
CA GLN A 17 5.31 1.14 14.19
C GLN A 17 3.85 0.79 13.92
N THR A 18 3.41 0.78 12.65
CA THR A 18 2.05 0.38 12.28
C THR A 18 1.77 -1.08 12.60
N LEU A 19 2.71 -2.00 12.33
CA LEU A 19 2.53 -3.41 12.69
C LEU A 19 2.39 -3.56 14.21
N GLN A 20 3.27 -2.93 14.99
CA GLN A 20 3.20 -2.97 16.44
C GLN A 20 1.89 -2.38 16.97
N LEU A 21 1.45 -1.25 16.42
CA LEU A 21 0.18 -0.62 16.81
C LEU A 21 -1.01 -1.55 16.59
N LEU A 22 -1.04 -2.31 15.50
CA LEU A 22 -2.07 -3.31 15.26
C LEU A 22 -2.02 -4.44 16.31
N LEU A 23 -0.82 -4.96 16.61
CA LEU A 23 -0.61 -6.00 17.62
C LEU A 23 -1.03 -5.53 19.02
N ASP A 24 -0.67 -4.30 19.40
CA ASP A 24 -1.03 -3.70 20.70
C ASP A 24 -2.55 -3.51 20.85
N ASN A 25 -3.28 -3.36 19.75
CA ASN A 25 -4.74 -3.33 19.70
C ASN A 25 -5.37 -4.73 19.52
N GLY A 26 -4.64 -5.79 19.84
CA GLY A 26 -5.11 -7.18 19.83
C GLY A 26 -5.36 -7.76 18.43
N GLN A 27 -4.90 -7.08 17.37
CA GLN A 27 -5.04 -7.59 16.01
C GLN A 27 -3.91 -8.55 15.66
N GLN A 28 -4.20 -9.52 14.80
CA GLN A 28 -3.20 -10.43 14.22
C GLN A 28 -3.21 -10.30 12.70
N PRO A 29 -2.62 -9.24 12.13
CA PRO A 29 -2.66 -9.01 10.70
C PRO A 29 -1.83 -10.05 9.95
N ASN A 30 -2.27 -10.43 8.76
CA ASN A 30 -1.45 -11.15 7.79
C ASN A 30 -0.34 -10.21 7.28
N VAL A 31 0.92 -10.57 7.52
CA VAL A 31 2.07 -9.73 7.14
C VAL A 31 2.59 -10.17 5.79
N ILE A 32 2.53 -9.28 4.81
CA ILE A 32 3.06 -9.50 3.46
C ILE A 32 4.28 -8.60 3.26
N GLU A 33 5.46 -9.20 3.07
CA GLU A 33 6.66 -8.48 2.67
C GLU A 33 6.58 -8.10 1.18
N TYR A 34 5.87 -7.01 0.88
CA TYR A 34 5.50 -6.62 -0.49
C TYR A 34 6.70 -6.35 -1.44
N LEU A 35 7.91 -6.17 -0.90
CA LEU A 35 9.12 -6.09 -1.73
C LEU A 35 9.57 -7.46 -2.27
N LYS A 36 9.18 -8.55 -1.61
CA LYS A 36 9.44 -9.93 -2.03
C LYS A 36 8.26 -10.51 -2.80
N THR A 37 7.05 -10.17 -2.37
CA THR A 37 5.78 -10.61 -2.97
C THR A 37 4.96 -9.36 -3.33
N PRO A 38 5.31 -8.68 -4.44
CA PRO A 38 4.62 -7.47 -4.87
C PRO A 38 3.15 -7.76 -5.16
N PRO A 39 2.22 -6.84 -4.83
CA PRO A 39 0.84 -6.98 -5.24
C PRO A 39 0.72 -6.99 -6.76
N SER A 40 -0.25 -7.71 -7.31
CA SER A 40 -0.55 -7.67 -8.74
C SER A 40 -1.09 -6.30 -9.16
N VAL A 41 -1.17 -6.04 -10.47
CA VAL A 41 -1.76 -4.81 -11.01
C VAL A 41 -3.21 -4.66 -10.55
N GLU A 42 -3.97 -5.75 -10.57
CA GLU A 42 -5.36 -5.80 -10.12
C GLU A 42 -5.48 -5.53 -8.61
N GLU A 43 -4.57 -6.09 -7.81
CA GLU A 43 -4.54 -5.84 -6.36
C GLU A 43 -4.20 -4.37 -6.05
N LEU A 44 -3.25 -3.77 -6.78
CA LEU A 44 -2.92 -2.35 -6.65
C LEU A 44 -4.09 -1.45 -7.04
N GLN A 45 -4.82 -1.80 -8.10
CA GLN A 45 -6.02 -1.08 -8.51
C GLN A 45 -7.11 -1.15 -7.42
N ALA A 46 -7.34 -2.34 -6.85
CA ALA A 46 -8.28 -2.51 -5.73
C ALA A 46 -7.88 -1.67 -4.52
N ILE A 47 -6.58 -1.65 -4.17
CA ILE A 47 -6.05 -0.85 -3.06
C ILE A 47 -6.28 0.65 -3.30
N LEU A 48 -6.07 1.16 -4.52
CA LEU A 48 -6.33 2.57 -4.85
C LEU A 48 -7.80 2.94 -4.63
N LEU A 49 -8.73 2.09 -5.07
CA LEU A 49 -10.16 2.29 -4.86
C LEU A 49 -10.51 2.35 -3.36
N MET A 50 -9.97 1.42 -2.56
CA MET A 50 -10.17 1.40 -1.10
C MET A 50 -9.58 2.62 -0.40
N LEU A 51 -8.53 3.21 -0.97
CA LEU A 51 -7.91 4.45 -0.49
C LEU A 51 -8.57 5.72 -1.05
N SER A 52 -9.60 5.58 -1.90
CA SER A 52 -10.25 6.69 -2.61
C SER A 52 -9.26 7.55 -3.41
N MET A 53 -8.26 6.90 -4.03
CA MET A 53 -7.25 7.54 -4.87
C MET A 53 -7.54 7.27 -6.34
N SER A 54 -7.73 8.33 -7.13
CA SER A 54 -7.95 8.22 -8.58
C SER A 54 -6.65 8.13 -9.38
N ASP A 55 -5.56 8.70 -8.88
CA ASP A 55 -4.24 8.68 -9.53
C ASP A 55 -3.27 7.74 -8.79
N PRO A 56 -2.74 6.69 -9.44
CA PRO A 56 -1.73 5.80 -8.87
C PRO A 56 -0.50 6.54 -8.30
N ARG A 57 -0.12 7.70 -8.86
CA ARG A 57 1.01 8.51 -8.35
C ARG A 57 0.81 8.94 -6.89
N SER A 58 -0.44 8.99 -6.40
CA SER A 58 -0.76 9.27 -4.99
C SER A 58 -0.30 8.16 -4.04
N LEU A 59 -0.20 6.94 -4.55
CA LEU A 59 0.32 5.78 -3.83
C LEU A 59 1.82 5.55 -4.08
N MET A 60 2.47 6.40 -4.89
CA MET A 60 3.89 6.24 -5.23
C MET A 60 4.80 7.11 -4.37
N ARG A 61 5.99 6.59 -4.09
CA ARG A 61 7.05 7.24 -3.35
C ARG A 61 7.88 8.12 -4.28
N LYS A 62 7.37 9.32 -4.57
CA LYS A 62 7.99 10.30 -5.50
C LYS A 62 9.43 10.71 -5.19
N LYS A 63 9.91 10.44 -3.96
CA LYS A 63 11.29 10.74 -3.53
C LYS A 63 12.29 9.62 -3.81
N GLU A 64 11.84 8.44 -4.24
CA GLU A 64 12.75 7.36 -4.60
C GLU A 64 13.50 7.70 -5.90
N PRO A 65 14.81 7.41 -6.00
CA PRO A 65 15.58 7.68 -7.22
C PRO A 65 14.98 7.03 -8.47
N GLU A 66 14.42 5.83 -8.32
CA GLU A 66 13.76 5.06 -9.37
C GLU A 66 12.55 5.79 -9.97
N TYR A 67 11.81 6.56 -9.16
CA TYR A 67 10.68 7.36 -9.64
C TYR A 67 11.12 8.40 -10.68
N LYS A 68 12.26 9.06 -10.41
CA LYS A 68 12.84 10.06 -11.32
C LYS A 68 13.52 9.41 -12.52
N ALA A 69 14.23 8.31 -12.29
CA ALA A 69 14.95 7.60 -13.35
C ALA A 69 14.01 7.05 -14.44
N LEU A 70 12.81 6.61 -14.06
CA LEU A 70 11.80 6.11 -14.98
C LEU A 70 10.97 7.22 -15.66
N ASN A 71 11.16 8.48 -15.27
CA ASN A 71 10.44 9.64 -15.81
C ASN A 71 8.90 9.50 -15.76
N ILE A 72 8.40 8.84 -14.71
CA ILE A 72 6.97 8.52 -14.52
C ILE A 72 6.14 9.65 -13.88
N ASP A 73 6.75 10.82 -13.71
CA ASP A 73 6.08 12.06 -13.27
C ASP A 73 5.38 12.78 -14.44
N SER A 74 5.61 12.33 -15.68
CA SER A 74 4.97 12.90 -16.87
C SER A 74 3.48 12.55 -16.94
N ASP A 75 2.63 13.54 -17.25
CA ASP A 75 1.18 13.38 -17.44
C ASP A 75 0.81 12.47 -18.61
N ASN A 76 1.78 12.15 -19.49
CA ASN A 76 1.57 11.26 -20.64
C ASN A 76 1.56 9.77 -20.27
N ILE A 77 1.88 9.41 -19.02
CA ILE A 77 1.85 8.02 -18.56
C ILE A 77 0.49 7.70 -17.98
N SER A 78 -0.13 6.66 -18.53
CA SER A 78 -1.46 6.20 -18.14
C SER A 78 -1.46 5.57 -16.74
N PRO A 79 -2.62 5.56 -16.05
CA PRO A 79 -2.76 4.88 -14.77
C PRO A 79 -2.34 3.39 -14.81
N ASP A 80 -2.69 2.67 -15.87
CA ASP A 80 -2.38 1.25 -16.02
C ASP A 80 -0.88 0.99 -16.18
N GLU A 81 -0.17 1.86 -16.89
CA GLU A 81 1.29 1.81 -16.99
C GLU A 81 1.95 2.07 -15.64
N LEU A 82 1.44 3.02 -14.85
CA LEU A 82 1.96 3.27 -13.51
C LEU A 82 1.78 2.08 -12.58
N LEU A 83 0.63 1.40 -12.63
CA LEU A 83 0.38 0.19 -11.86
C LEU A 83 1.33 -0.93 -12.26
N THR A 84 1.58 -1.09 -13.56
CA THR A 84 2.57 -2.04 -14.09
C THR A 84 3.98 -1.72 -13.59
N VAL A 85 4.36 -0.44 -13.58
CA VAL A 85 5.65 0.03 -13.02
C VAL A 85 5.72 -0.23 -11.52
N MET A 86 4.65 0.00 -10.76
CA MET A 86 4.60 -0.28 -9.33
C MET A 86 4.76 -1.78 -9.03
N HIS A 87 4.13 -2.64 -9.84
CA HIS A 87 4.29 -4.09 -9.72
C HIS A 87 5.73 -4.52 -10.01
N ALA A 88 6.32 -4.02 -11.10
CA ALA A 88 7.70 -4.35 -11.49
C ALA A 88 8.75 -3.76 -10.53
N SER A 89 8.46 -2.60 -9.94
CA SER A 89 9.34 -1.86 -9.04
C SER A 89 8.64 -1.57 -7.71
N PRO A 90 8.42 -2.60 -6.86
CA PRO A 90 7.61 -2.44 -5.65
C PRO A 90 8.17 -1.41 -4.68
N LYS A 91 9.46 -1.08 -4.74
CA LYS A 91 10.04 0.02 -3.94
C LYS A 91 9.34 1.36 -4.12
N LEU A 92 8.67 1.57 -5.26
CA LEU A 92 7.88 2.76 -5.55
C LEU A 92 6.56 2.81 -4.78
N ILE A 93 6.03 1.69 -4.30
CA ILE A 93 4.75 1.64 -3.57
C ILE A 93 4.93 2.25 -2.17
N GLU A 94 4.02 3.16 -1.79
CA GLU A 94 3.99 3.73 -0.44
C GLU A 94 3.68 2.67 0.62
N ARG A 95 4.22 2.86 1.83
CA ARG A 95 4.17 1.84 2.88
C ARG A 95 4.10 2.44 4.28
N PRO A 96 3.56 1.72 5.28
CA PRO A 96 2.79 0.49 5.13
C PRO A 96 1.38 0.78 4.62
N ILE A 97 0.75 -0.21 4.00
CA ILE A 97 -0.67 -0.20 3.65
C ILE A 97 -1.34 -1.31 4.46
N VAL A 98 -2.41 -0.98 5.16
CA VAL A 98 -3.24 -1.95 5.90
C VAL A 98 -4.57 -2.08 5.19
N ILE A 99 -5.03 -3.31 5.00
CA ILE A 99 -6.26 -3.68 4.31
C ILE A 99 -7.14 -4.46 5.29
N LYS A 100 -8.43 -4.12 5.37
CA LYS A 100 -9.46 -4.85 6.13
C LYS A 100 -10.41 -5.49 5.13
N GLY A 101 -10.47 -6.82 5.13
CA GLY A 101 -11.34 -7.59 4.24
C GLY A 101 -10.66 -8.05 2.93
N PRO A 102 -11.39 -8.78 2.07
CA PRO A 102 -10.90 -9.26 0.77
C PRO A 102 -10.73 -8.14 -0.27
N LEU A 103 -9.74 -8.23 -1.14
CA LEU A 103 -9.51 -7.20 -2.17
C LEU A 103 -10.68 -7.00 -3.14
N ASN A 104 -11.52 -8.01 -3.33
CA ASN A 104 -12.65 -8.00 -4.26
C ASN A 104 -14.00 -7.69 -3.59
N ASP A 105 -13.98 -7.23 -2.34
CA ASP A 105 -15.18 -6.89 -1.57
C ASP A 105 -15.40 -5.37 -1.54
N ARG A 106 -16.65 -4.93 -1.68
CA ARG A 106 -17.03 -3.51 -1.66
C ARG A 106 -16.92 -2.89 -0.27
N ASP A 107 -17.05 -3.70 0.77
CA ASP A 107 -16.95 -3.25 2.16
C ASP A 107 -15.50 -3.27 2.68
N SER A 108 -14.54 -3.64 1.82
CA SER A 108 -13.13 -3.62 2.18
C SER A 108 -12.57 -2.22 2.23
N LEU A 109 -11.72 -2.00 3.23
CA LEU A 109 -11.15 -0.69 3.53
C LEU A 109 -9.64 -0.77 3.57
N ALA A 110 -8.98 0.33 3.20
CA ALA A 110 -7.52 0.45 3.30
C ALA A 110 -7.09 1.75 3.98
N ALA A 111 -5.89 1.71 4.57
CA ALA A 111 -5.27 2.87 5.20
C ALA A 111 -3.75 2.82 5.05
N ILE A 112 -3.15 3.99 4.81
CA ILE A 112 -1.69 4.15 4.83
C ILE A 112 -1.27 4.53 6.24
N GLY A 113 -0.31 3.79 6.82
CA GLY A 113 0.27 4.04 8.15
C GLY A 113 1.25 5.22 8.19
N ARG A 114 0.83 6.36 7.64
CA ARG A 114 1.58 7.63 7.64
C ARG A 114 0.68 8.81 8.02
N PRO A 115 0.57 9.14 9.31
CA PRO A 115 1.24 8.51 10.46
C PRO A 115 0.62 7.13 10.82
N PRO A 116 1.30 6.29 11.64
CA PRO A 116 0.85 4.92 11.93
C PRO A 116 -0.59 4.82 12.41
N GLU A 117 -1.05 5.81 13.18
CA GLU A 117 -2.36 5.89 13.81
C GLU A 117 -3.51 5.98 12.80
N ASN A 118 -3.22 6.36 11.55
CA ASN A 118 -4.21 6.36 10.47
C ASN A 118 -4.88 5.00 10.26
N VAL A 119 -4.23 3.90 10.62
CA VAL A 119 -4.79 2.55 10.43
C VAL A 119 -5.80 2.17 11.50
N LEU A 120 -5.89 2.94 12.60
CA LEU A 120 -6.86 2.69 13.67
C LEU A 120 -8.31 2.86 13.20
N LYS A 121 -8.53 3.65 12.14
CA LYS A 121 -9.85 3.76 11.49
C LYS A 121 -10.36 2.43 10.91
N LEU A 122 -9.48 1.43 10.78
CA LEU A 122 -9.80 0.10 10.28
C LEU A 122 -10.13 -0.90 11.40
N LEU A 123 -10.06 -0.52 12.68
CA LEU A 123 -10.39 -1.43 13.78
C LEU A 123 -11.90 -1.53 13.95
#